data_AF-A0A1A2ZHX8-F1
#
_entry.id   AF-A0A1A2ZHX8-F1
#
_cell.length_a   1.000
_cell.length_b   1.000
_cell.length_c   1.000
_cell.angle_alpha   90.00
_cell.angle_beta   90.00
_cell.angle_gamma   90.00
#
_symmetry.space_group_name_H-M   'P 1'
#
loop_
_entity.id
_entity.type
_entity.pdbx_description
1 polymer ?
#
loop_
_entity_poly.entity_id
_entity_poly.type
_entity_poly.pdbx_seq_one_letter_code
_entity_poly.pdbx_strand_id
1 'polypeptide(L)'
;MALMGTLMPHLAERRHHLYRNVTGLALVAALIAAALGSLPVALVLAAVALPAAVLVYIHDHRLWHDEPITIIVLAFGLALVLGVGVGLLETYFVDSVVAWGAPGYHLPPVSRILKLGLVLPVVAFAAVLIAPLLISTRSAFRHPLDVVVSCSLAGAAFSLGLSVVVQHGAFTHVQATTGDPAHVAFIALTLGFLQPIIFATAAMVGVLGLRVPGVNTVVGVLEGLALVVAYELATTLLQPYGTRGIVLTALAAFLLAGAGMWAARNALQAATVADSDQAQTAGEREEFEHRLHAAAMAAVIVVVVAVAAAISLAVAEGGASTPPTPPGHGGTIAPGAAAAAGALLPAPGRPGELRSGNMHLASVTKPLALSFGPIDLGSGVSVAPAQGWTILNRDRQWVDLINAGHDAIVYASVGKANTQDIVSEANTLINQNIRSGGLTNVQQNSSARPVPLQGKNFQQLIELDYTADAQTNQGTMQIWGGWIVLYNSSTEISAFYNYFANSQDTFKSSLPDAGSMLVSME
;
A
#
# COMPACT_ATOMS: atom_id res chain seq x y z
N MET A 1 -24.01 -14.04 -7.71
CA MET A 1 -24.71 -14.53 -8.91
C MET A 1 -24.46 -13.61 -10.10
N ALA A 2 -24.71 -12.30 -9.98
CA ALA A 2 -24.44 -11.34 -11.07
C ALA A 2 -22.96 -11.25 -11.50
N LEU A 3 -22.01 -11.26 -10.55
CA LEU A 3 -20.56 -11.19 -10.84
C LEU A 3 -20.09 -12.35 -11.75
N MET A 4 -20.37 -13.60 -11.34
CA MET A 4 -19.96 -14.78 -12.10
C MET A 4 -20.65 -14.85 -13.47
N GLY A 5 -21.95 -14.55 -13.55
CA GLY A 5 -22.67 -14.53 -14.83
C GLY A 5 -22.20 -13.46 -15.80
N THR A 6 -21.55 -12.39 -15.31
CA THR A 6 -21.01 -11.30 -16.15
C THR A 6 -19.58 -11.61 -16.63
N LEU A 7 -18.75 -12.24 -15.78
CA LEU A 7 -17.37 -12.61 -16.12
C LEU A 7 -17.26 -13.98 -16.85
N MET A 8 -18.27 -14.84 -16.72
CA MET A 8 -18.25 -16.24 -17.22
C MET A 8 -19.55 -16.58 -17.95
N PRO A 9 -19.70 -16.17 -19.22
CA PRO A 9 -20.98 -16.18 -19.92
C PRO A 9 -21.48 -17.57 -20.37
N HIS A 10 -20.59 -18.55 -20.61
CA HIS A 10 -20.97 -19.92 -21.05
C HIS A 10 -21.45 -20.87 -19.93
N LEU A 11 -21.92 -20.35 -18.80
CA LEU A 11 -22.23 -21.20 -17.64
C LEU A 11 -23.37 -22.19 -17.93
N ALA A 12 -23.04 -23.48 -18.07
CA ALA A 12 -24.02 -24.55 -17.94
C ALA A 12 -24.62 -24.53 -16.51
N GLU A 13 -25.94 -24.44 -16.38
CA GLU A 13 -26.69 -24.36 -15.10
C GLU A 13 -26.23 -25.38 -14.04
N ARG A 14 -25.70 -26.52 -14.49
CA ARG A 14 -25.34 -27.65 -13.64
C ARG A 14 -24.03 -27.51 -12.84
N ARG A 15 -23.11 -26.60 -13.18
CA ARG A 15 -21.81 -26.44 -12.47
C ARG A 15 -21.61 -25.09 -11.77
N HIS A 16 -22.61 -24.20 -11.83
CA HIS A 16 -22.62 -22.87 -11.21
C HIS A 16 -22.20 -22.87 -9.72
N HIS A 17 -22.63 -23.90 -8.98
CA HIS A 17 -22.36 -24.01 -7.56
C HIS A 17 -20.89 -24.33 -7.26
N LEU A 18 -20.17 -25.04 -8.13
CA LEU A 18 -18.76 -25.40 -7.89
C LEU A 18 -17.84 -24.18 -7.96
N TYR A 19 -17.93 -23.38 -9.02
CA TYR A 19 -17.16 -22.13 -9.17
C TYR A 19 -17.46 -21.13 -8.06
N ARG A 20 -18.74 -20.98 -7.73
CA ARG A 20 -19.21 -20.13 -6.64
C ARG A 20 -18.67 -20.60 -5.30
N ASN A 21 -18.72 -21.90 -5.03
CA ASN A 21 -18.27 -22.44 -3.76
C ASN A 21 -16.75 -22.38 -3.63
N VAL A 22 -15.97 -22.60 -4.70
CA VAL A 22 -14.50 -22.47 -4.66
C VAL A 22 -14.07 -21.02 -4.42
N THR A 23 -14.64 -20.08 -5.19
CA THR A 23 -14.34 -18.65 -5.03
C THR A 23 -14.82 -18.13 -3.67
N GLY A 24 -16.02 -18.53 -3.27
CA GLY A 24 -16.60 -18.20 -1.96
C GLY A 24 -15.80 -18.79 -0.81
N LEU A 25 -15.31 -20.03 -0.92
CA LEU A 25 -14.47 -20.67 0.09
C LEU A 25 -13.10 -20.01 0.17
N ALA A 26 -12.50 -19.64 -0.97
CA ALA A 26 -11.24 -18.90 -0.99
C ALA A 26 -11.39 -17.51 -0.35
N LEU A 27 -12.49 -16.81 -0.62
CA LEU A 27 -12.81 -15.54 0.04
C LEU A 27 -13.04 -15.72 1.55
N VAL A 28 -13.79 -16.75 1.96
CA VAL A 28 -14.00 -17.06 3.38
C VAL A 28 -12.67 -17.42 4.06
N ALA A 29 -11.80 -18.19 3.41
CA ALA A 29 -10.48 -18.53 3.92
C ALA A 29 -9.60 -17.27 4.06
N ALA A 30 -9.64 -16.37 3.08
CA ALA A 30 -8.94 -15.07 3.16
C ALA A 30 -9.47 -14.21 4.32
N LEU A 31 -10.80 -14.18 4.52
CA LEU A 31 -11.42 -13.46 5.64
C LEU A 31 -11.10 -14.09 7.00
N ILE A 32 -11.02 -15.43 7.09
CA ILE A 32 -10.57 -16.12 8.30
C ILE A 32 -9.10 -15.79 8.58
N ALA A 33 -8.23 -15.82 7.57
CA ALA A 33 -6.83 -15.43 7.72
C ALA A 33 -6.70 -13.96 8.17
N ALA A 34 -7.55 -13.07 7.63
CA ALA A 34 -7.62 -11.68 8.05
C ALA A 34 -8.13 -11.52 9.49
N ALA A 35 -9.14 -12.31 9.88
CA ALA A 35 -9.66 -12.35 11.26
C ALA A 35 -8.60 -12.83 12.26
N LEU A 36 -7.68 -13.69 11.81
CA LEU A 36 -6.51 -14.14 12.57
C LEU A 36 -5.34 -13.13 12.55
N GLY A 37 -5.52 -11.95 11.93
CA GLY A 37 -4.52 -10.89 11.88
C GLY A 37 -3.38 -11.14 10.88
N SER A 38 -3.50 -12.14 9.99
CA SER A 38 -2.47 -12.44 9.00
C SER A 38 -2.80 -11.79 7.65
N LEU A 39 -2.41 -10.51 7.50
CA LEU A 39 -2.56 -9.77 6.24
C LEU A 39 -1.90 -10.48 5.03
N PRO A 40 -0.69 -11.05 5.14
CA PRO A 40 -0.02 -11.66 3.98
C PRO A 40 -0.77 -12.90 3.48
N VAL A 41 -1.24 -13.76 4.41
CA VAL A 41 -1.99 -14.96 4.06
C VAL A 41 -3.35 -14.59 3.47
N ALA A 42 -4.02 -13.58 4.04
CA ALA A 42 -5.30 -13.08 3.51
C ALA A 42 -5.13 -12.53 2.09
N LEU A 43 -4.08 -11.75 1.83
CA LEU A 43 -3.78 -11.20 0.51
C LEU A 43 -3.46 -12.29 -0.52
N VAL A 44 -2.64 -13.28 -0.16
CA VAL A 44 -2.32 -14.40 -1.08
C VAL A 44 -3.57 -15.20 -1.43
N LEU A 45 -4.36 -15.57 -0.42
CA LEU A 45 -5.60 -16.33 -0.65
C LEU A 45 -6.59 -15.55 -1.52
N ALA A 46 -6.75 -14.25 -1.27
CA ALA A 46 -7.65 -13.41 -2.04
C ALA A 46 -7.13 -13.18 -3.47
N ALA A 47 -5.85 -12.85 -3.63
CA ALA A 47 -5.24 -12.57 -4.93
C ALA A 47 -5.24 -13.78 -5.87
N VAL A 48 -5.10 -15.00 -5.34
CA VAL A 48 -5.13 -16.23 -6.14
C VAL A 48 -6.56 -16.69 -6.47
N ALA A 49 -7.55 -16.33 -5.65
CA ALA A 49 -8.91 -16.83 -5.76
C ALA A 49 -9.54 -16.56 -7.15
N LEU A 50 -9.45 -15.32 -7.63
CA LEU A 50 -10.04 -14.91 -8.90
C LEU A 50 -9.31 -15.49 -10.12
N PRO A 51 -7.97 -15.38 -10.26
CA PRO A 51 -7.24 -16.04 -11.34
C PRO A 51 -7.49 -17.54 -11.39
N ALA A 52 -7.47 -18.22 -10.25
CA ALA A 52 -7.72 -19.66 -10.19
C ALA A 52 -9.14 -20.00 -10.67
N ALA A 53 -10.16 -19.26 -10.23
CA ALA A 53 -11.54 -19.46 -10.68
C ALA A 53 -11.70 -19.28 -12.19
N VAL A 54 -11.04 -18.27 -12.78
CA VAL A 54 -11.04 -18.03 -14.24
C VAL A 54 -10.31 -19.14 -14.99
N LEU A 55 -9.17 -19.63 -14.49
CA LEU A 55 -8.45 -20.74 -15.09
C LEU A 55 -9.27 -22.05 -15.06
N VAL A 56 -9.93 -22.37 -13.95
CA VAL A 56 -10.85 -23.53 -13.89
C VAL A 56 -12.01 -23.34 -14.87
N TYR A 57 -12.53 -22.12 -15.02
CA TYR A 57 -13.59 -21.84 -16.00
C TYR A 57 -13.13 -22.07 -17.45
N ILE A 58 -11.94 -21.54 -17.81
CA ILE A 58 -11.29 -21.78 -19.11
C ILE A 58 -11.15 -23.28 -19.37
N HIS A 59 -10.70 -24.02 -18.37
CA HIS A 59 -10.54 -25.47 -18.46
C HIS A 59 -11.84 -26.19 -18.80
N ASP A 60 -12.89 -25.90 -18.03
CA ASP A 60 -14.15 -26.64 -18.09
C ASP A 60 -14.93 -26.35 -19.37
N HIS A 61 -14.87 -25.10 -19.85
CA HIS A 61 -15.54 -24.67 -21.08
C HIS A 61 -14.65 -24.79 -22.32
N ARG A 62 -13.45 -25.38 -22.16
CA ARG A 62 -12.45 -25.57 -23.22
C ARG A 62 -12.19 -24.30 -24.04
N LEU A 63 -12.19 -23.16 -23.37
CA LEU A 63 -11.86 -21.88 -24.01
C LEU A 63 -10.40 -21.96 -24.50
N TRP A 64 -10.18 -21.49 -25.72
CA TRP A 64 -8.87 -21.47 -26.39
C TRP A 64 -8.23 -22.83 -26.66
N HIS A 65 -9.05 -23.76 -27.16
CA HIS A 65 -8.67 -25.15 -27.43
C HIS A 65 -7.36 -25.31 -28.23
N ASP A 66 -7.11 -24.43 -29.20
CA ASP A 66 -5.97 -24.56 -30.13
C ASP A 66 -4.63 -24.12 -29.51
N GLU A 67 -4.61 -23.15 -28.61
CA GLU A 67 -3.38 -22.57 -28.03
C GLU A 67 -3.52 -22.19 -26.53
N PRO A 68 -3.91 -23.13 -25.65
CA PRO A 68 -4.28 -22.78 -24.27
C PRO A 68 -3.10 -22.25 -23.45
N ILE A 69 -1.91 -22.86 -23.59
CA ILE A 69 -0.73 -22.48 -22.81
C ILE A 69 -0.22 -21.10 -23.23
N THR A 70 -0.10 -20.86 -24.54
CA THR A 70 0.39 -19.58 -25.05
C THR A 70 -0.48 -18.42 -24.59
N ILE A 71 -1.81 -18.59 -24.61
CA ILE A 71 -2.73 -17.54 -24.18
C ILE A 71 -2.75 -17.39 -22.68
N ILE A 72 -2.68 -18.47 -21.90
CA ILE A 72 -2.57 -18.36 -20.44
C ILE A 72 -1.28 -17.63 -20.07
N VAL A 73 -0.13 -17.99 -20.65
CA VAL A 73 1.15 -17.34 -20.40
C VAL A 73 1.11 -15.86 -20.82
N LEU A 74 0.47 -15.54 -21.95
CA LEU A 74 0.33 -14.16 -22.40
C LEU A 74 -0.66 -13.35 -21.54
N ALA A 75 -1.86 -13.86 -21.29
CA ALA A 75 -2.90 -13.18 -20.52
C ALA A 75 -2.50 -13.01 -19.05
N PHE A 76 -1.99 -14.07 -18.42
CA PHE A 76 -1.61 -14.07 -17.01
C PHE A 76 -0.19 -13.53 -16.83
N GLY A 77 0.79 -14.13 -17.51
CA GLY A 77 2.21 -13.82 -17.29
C GLY A 77 2.59 -12.39 -17.67
N LEU A 78 2.19 -11.92 -18.85
CA LEU A 78 2.48 -10.54 -19.25
C LEU A 78 1.75 -9.52 -18.36
N ALA A 79 0.47 -9.76 -18.04
CA ALA A 79 -0.29 -8.86 -17.18
C ALA A 79 0.29 -8.80 -15.75
N LEU A 80 0.75 -9.94 -15.22
CA LEU A 80 1.45 -10.01 -13.94
C LEU A 80 2.73 -9.17 -13.95
N VAL A 81 3.58 -9.35 -14.96
CA VAL A 81 4.83 -8.58 -15.10
C VAL A 81 4.57 -7.09 -15.25
N LEU A 82 3.54 -6.71 -16.03
CA LEU A 82 3.13 -5.32 -16.18
C LEU A 82 2.58 -4.75 -14.86
N GLY A 83 1.82 -5.53 -14.09
CA GLY A 83 1.34 -5.15 -12.76
C GLY A 83 2.50 -4.87 -11.80
N VAL A 84 3.53 -5.73 -11.80
CA VAL A 84 4.77 -5.51 -11.03
C VAL A 84 5.46 -4.22 -11.49
N GLY A 85 5.59 -4.00 -12.80
CA GLY A 85 6.20 -2.79 -13.35
C GLY A 85 5.47 -1.51 -12.94
N VAL A 86 4.13 -1.53 -12.94
CA VAL A 86 3.32 -0.39 -12.47
C VAL A 86 3.44 -0.22 -10.96
N GLY A 87 3.52 -1.30 -10.18
CA GLY A 87 3.74 -1.23 -8.73
C GLY A 87 5.10 -0.62 -8.38
N LEU A 88 6.15 -0.93 -9.15
CA LEU A 88 7.47 -0.31 -8.99
C LEU A 88 7.46 1.18 -9.38
N LEU A 89 6.64 1.55 -10.36
CA LEU A 89 6.43 2.95 -10.72
C LEU A 89 5.66 3.70 -9.61
N GLU A 90 4.70 3.04 -8.98
CA GLU A 90 3.97 3.59 -7.83
C GLU A 90 4.90 3.84 -6.65
N THR A 91 5.75 2.88 -6.28
CA THR A 91 6.72 3.07 -5.18
C THR A 91 7.70 4.21 -5.46
N TYR A 92 8.05 4.45 -6.72
CA TYR A 92 8.85 5.62 -7.12
C TYR A 92 8.11 6.96 -6.94
N PHE A 93 6.78 6.98 -7.05
CA PHE A 93 5.98 8.20 -6.87
C PHE A 93 5.54 8.45 -5.43
N VAL A 94 5.61 7.45 -4.55
CA VAL A 94 5.21 7.55 -3.15
C VAL A 94 6.39 7.97 -2.28
N ASP A 95 6.34 9.20 -1.79
CA ASP A 95 7.17 9.64 -0.68
C ASP A 95 6.69 8.93 0.60
N SER A 96 7.36 7.84 0.98
CA SER A 96 6.83 6.81 1.90
C SER A 96 6.48 7.35 3.29
N VAL A 97 7.20 8.37 3.76
CA VAL A 97 7.02 8.94 5.10
C VAL A 97 5.96 10.05 5.12
N VAL A 98 5.71 10.74 3.99
CA VAL A 98 4.61 11.73 3.83
C VAL A 98 3.24 11.09 4.03
N ALA A 99 3.10 9.78 3.78
CA ALA A 99 1.86 9.03 3.99
C ALA A 99 1.42 8.93 5.46
N TRP A 100 2.33 9.22 6.41
CA TRP A 100 2.13 9.07 7.85
C TRP A 100 2.09 10.37 8.65
N GLY A 101 2.60 11.46 8.07
CA GLY A 101 2.87 12.71 8.74
C GLY A 101 1.70 13.64 9.05
N ALA A 102 0.55 13.13 9.48
CA ALA A 102 -0.50 14.00 10.02
C ALA A 102 -1.51 13.25 10.89
N PRO A 103 -1.72 13.68 12.14
CA PRO A 103 -2.94 13.37 12.90
C PRO A 103 -4.15 14.23 12.47
N GLY A 104 -4.16 14.78 11.25
CA GLY A 104 -5.20 15.69 10.74
C GLY A 104 -5.83 15.25 9.42
N TYR A 105 -7.15 15.39 9.30
CA TYR A 105 -7.90 15.13 8.07
C TYR A 105 -7.67 16.22 7.01
N HIS A 106 -6.56 16.15 6.28
CA HIS A 106 -6.31 17.05 5.15
C HIS A 106 -6.22 16.29 3.83
N LEU A 107 -6.57 17.00 2.75
CA LEU A 107 -6.39 16.48 1.41
C LEU A 107 -4.88 16.29 1.12
N PRO A 108 -4.50 15.25 0.36
CA PRO A 108 -3.13 15.10 -0.11
C PRO A 108 -2.69 16.31 -0.95
N PRO A 109 -1.38 16.60 -1.04
CA PRO A 109 -0.87 17.64 -1.93
C PRO A 109 -1.34 17.43 -3.38
N VAL A 110 -1.65 18.51 -4.10
CA VAL A 110 -2.11 18.44 -5.51
C VAL A 110 -1.14 17.65 -6.39
N SER A 111 0.16 17.76 -6.13
CA SER A 111 1.20 16.97 -6.83
C SER A 111 1.01 15.47 -6.64
N ARG A 112 0.67 15.01 -5.43
CA ARG A 112 0.39 13.61 -5.13
C ARG A 112 -0.91 13.15 -5.79
N ILE A 113 -1.95 13.98 -5.75
CA ILE A 113 -3.22 13.72 -6.44
C ILE A 113 -3.01 13.56 -7.95
N LEU A 114 -2.18 14.40 -8.58
CA LEU A 114 -1.89 14.29 -10.01
C LEU A 114 -1.05 13.06 -10.35
N LYS A 115 0.00 12.75 -9.56
CA LYS A 115 0.87 11.59 -9.81
C LYS A 115 0.13 10.27 -9.59
N LEU A 116 -0.45 10.07 -8.40
CA LEU A 116 -1.07 8.81 -8.00
C LEU A 116 -2.53 8.70 -8.45
N GLY A 117 -3.29 9.79 -8.43
CA GLY A 117 -4.71 9.78 -8.79
C GLY A 117 -5.02 9.98 -10.27
N LEU A 118 -4.04 10.37 -11.10
CA LEU A 118 -4.26 10.59 -12.54
C LEU A 118 -3.21 9.93 -13.43
N VAL A 119 -1.92 10.22 -13.24
CA VAL A 119 -0.87 9.70 -14.13
C VAL A 119 -0.73 8.19 -13.98
N LEU A 120 -0.60 7.70 -12.75
CA LEU A 120 -0.48 6.27 -12.46
C LEU A 120 -1.66 5.45 -12.99
N PRO A 121 -2.95 5.78 -12.75
CA PRO A 121 -4.08 5.02 -13.27
C PRO A 121 -4.16 5.04 -14.80
N VAL A 122 -3.72 6.11 -15.48
CA VAL A 122 -3.63 6.14 -16.95
C VAL A 122 -2.61 5.10 -17.44
N VAL A 123 -1.44 5.02 -16.80
CA VAL A 123 -0.41 4.03 -17.11
C VAL A 123 -0.91 2.62 -16.79
N ALA A 124 -1.55 2.42 -15.63
CA ALA A 124 -2.12 1.14 -15.22
C ALA A 124 -3.20 0.67 -16.20
N PHE A 125 -4.09 1.55 -16.62
CA PHE A 125 -5.12 1.27 -17.61
C PHE A 125 -4.50 0.90 -18.96
N ALA A 126 -3.52 1.66 -19.44
CA ALA A 126 -2.82 1.31 -20.68
C ALA A 126 -2.15 -0.07 -20.58
N ALA A 127 -1.50 -0.37 -19.45
CA ALA A 127 -0.79 -1.62 -19.21
C ALA A 127 -1.74 -2.83 -19.15
N VAL A 128 -2.87 -2.74 -18.43
CA VAL A 128 -3.81 -3.87 -18.29
C VAL A 128 -4.48 -4.24 -19.63
N LEU A 129 -4.56 -3.30 -20.57
CA LEU A 129 -5.10 -3.55 -21.93
C LEU A 129 -4.14 -4.33 -22.83
N ILE A 130 -2.81 -4.28 -22.59
CA ILE A 130 -1.81 -4.82 -23.52
C ILE A 130 -2.03 -6.31 -23.79
N ALA A 131 -2.14 -7.13 -22.73
CA ALA A 131 -2.25 -8.58 -22.89
C ALA A 131 -3.55 -8.99 -23.61
N PRO A 132 -4.74 -8.52 -23.22
CA PRO A 132 -5.99 -8.79 -23.97
C PRO A 132 -6.00 -8.26 -25.40
N LEU A 133 -5.39 -7.10 -25.68
CA LEU A 133 -5.28 -6.58 -27.05
C LEU A 133 -4.42 -7.50 -27.92
N LEU A 134 -3.26 -7.96 -27.41
CA LEU A 134 -2.42 -8.91 -28.14
C LEU A 134 -3.15 -10.23 -28.43
N ILE A 135 -3.97 -10.72 -27.50
CA ILE A 135 -4.76 -11.94 -27.70
C ILE A 135 -5.84 -11.71 -28.77
N SER A 136 -6.63 -10.63 -28.63
CA SER A 136 -7.75 -10.31 -29.53
C SER A 136 -7.31 -9.92 -30.95
N THR A 137 -6.03 -9.63 -31.19
CA THR A 137 -5.48 -9.43 -32.55
C THR A 137 -5.39 -10.73 -33.34
N ARG A 138 -5.30 -11.89 -32.67
CA ARG A 138 -5.24 -13.19 -33.32
C ARG A 138 -6.60 -13.56 -33.91
N SER A 139 -6.61 -14.06 -35.14
CA SER A 139 -7.84 -14.42 -35.86
C SER A 139 -8.66 -15.50 -35.14
N ALA A 140 -8.00 -16.36 -34.36
CA ALA A 140 -8.64 -17.42 -33.59
C ALA A 140 -9.43 -16.93 -32.36
N PHE A 141 -9.21 -15.69 -31.89
CA PHE A 141 -9.76 -15.18 -30.63
C PHE A 141 -10.51 -13.85 -30.80
N ARG A 142 -11.26 -13.74 -31.90
CA ARG A 142 -12.03 -12.53 -32.24
C ARG A 142 -13.39 -12.48 -31.58
N HIS A 143 -13.86 -13.58 -30.99
CA HIS A 143 -15.19 -13.62 -30.41
C HIS A 143 -15.26 -12.71 -29.17
N PRO A 144 -16.34 -11.92 -28.97
CA PRO A 144 -16.47 -11.04 -27.81
C PRO A 144 -16.30 -11.74 -26.46
N LEU A 145 -16.63 -13.03 -26.39
CA LEU A 145 -16.48 -13.83 -25.16
C LEU A 145 -15.00 -14.16 -24.85
N ASP A 146 -14.11 -14.22 -25.84
CA ASP A 146 -12.67 -14.37 -25.60
C ASP A 146 -12.08 -13.12 -24.96
N VAL A 147 -12.62 -11.94 -25.30
CA VAL A 147 -12.25 -10.66 -24.68
C VAL A 147 -12.65 -10.67 -23.21
N VAL A 148 -13.85 -11.14 -22.87
CA VAL A 148 -14.33 -11.23 -21.48
C VAL A 148 -13.37 -12.06 -20.62
N VAL A 149 -12.99 -13.24 -21.12
CA VAL A 149 -12.18 -14.20 -20.37
C VAL A 149 -10.72 -13.75 -20.27
N SER A 150 -10.14 -13.24 -21.36
CA SER A 150 -8.78 -12.69 -21.37
C SER A 150 -8.64 -11.45 -20.49
N CYS A 151 -9.62 -10.54 -20.50
CA CYS A 151 -9.63 -9.37 -19.61
C CYS A 151 -9.83 -9.76 -18.14
N SER A 152 -10.67 -10.76 -17.86
CA SER A 152 -10.84 -11.29 -16.49
C SER A 152 -9.54 -11.86 -15.94
N LEU A 153 -8.83 -12.66 -16.75
CA LEU A 153 -7.55 -13.24 -16.35
C LEU A 153 -6.45 -12.17 -16.22
N ALA A 154 -6.35 -11.27 -17.20
CA ALA A 154 -5.35 -10.20 -17.20
C ALA A 154 -5.57 -9.19 -16.06
N GLY A 155 -6.81 -8.75 -15.81
CA GLY A 155 -7.12 -7.83 -14.71
C GLY A 155 -6.80 -8.42 -13.34
N ALA A 156 -7.09 -9.70 -13.14
CA ALA A 156 -6.76 -10.39 -11.90
C ALA A 156 -5.24 -10.59 -11.73
N ALA A 157 -4.53 -10.97 -12.79
CA ALA A 157 -3.07 -11.14 -12.77
C ALA A 157 -2.33 -9.80 -12.58
N PHE A 158 -2.78 -8.74 -13.25
CA PHE A 158 -2.26 -7.38 -13.11
C PHE A 158 -2.43 -6.88 -11.67
N SER A 159 -3.62 -7.05 -11.10
CA SER A 159 -3.89 -6.70 -9.71
C SER A 159 -3.02 -7.47 -8.73
N LEU A 160 -2.76 -8.76 -8.98
CA LEU A 160 -1.86 -9.57 -8.15
C LEU A 160 -0.43 -9.00 -8.21
N GLY A 161 0.08 -8.69 -9.41
CA GLY A 161 1.41 -8.12 -9.60
C GLY A 161 1.59 -6.77 -8.89
N LEU A 162 0.60 -5.90 -9.00
CA LEU A 162 0.57 -4.60 -8.32
C LEU A 162 0.62 -4.79 -6.80
N SER A 163 -0.28 -5.61 -6.26
CA SER A 163 -0.41 -5.82 -4.81
C SER A 163 0.85 -6.42 -4.19
N VAL A 164 1.57 -7.31 -4.88
CA VAL A 164 2.81 -7.90 -4.35
C VAL A 164 3.91 -6.85 -4.14
N VAL A 165 4.04 -5.89 -5.07
CA VAL A 165 5.05 -4.82 -4.95
C VAL A 165 4.64 -3.81 -3.89
N VAL A 166 3.39 -3.35 -3.95
CA VAL A 166 2.86 -2.33 -3.04
C VAL A 166 2.87 -2.85 -1.61
N GLN A 167 2.46 -4.10 -1.38
CA GLN A 167 2.35 -4.72 -0.05
C GLN A 167 3.63 -5.47 0.39
N HIS A 168 4.78 -5.23 -0.23
CA HIS A 168 6.01 -5.98 0.08
C HIS A 168 6.34 -6.04 1.58
N GLY A 169 6.13 -4.95 2.33
CA GLY A 169 6.36 -4.89 3.78
C GLY A 169 5.42 -5.76 4.62
N ALA A 170 4.28 -6.19 4.08
CA ALA A 170 3.46 -7.22 4.73
C ALA A 170 4.14 -8.60 4.62
N PHE A 171 4.85 -8.88 3.52
CA PHE A 171 5.46 -10.19 3.27
C PHE A 171 6.82 -10.39 3.97
N THR A 172 7.49 -9.31 4.39
CA THR A 172 8.78 -9.38 5.10
C THR A 172 8.64 -9.92 6.53
N HIS A 173 7.46 -9.81 7.15
CA HIS A 173 7.18 -10.33 8.48
C HIS A 173 5.89 -11.19 8.48
N VAL A 174 6.03 -12.52 8.31
CA VAL A 174 4.92 -13.49 8.29
C VAL A 174 4.33 -13.78 9.69
N GLN A 175 4.46 -12.84 10.64
CA GLN A 175 3.83 -12.97 11.95
C GLN A 175 2.41 -12.42 11.90
N ALA A 176 1.54 -12.88 12.81
CA ALA A 176 0.23 -12.28 12.98
C ALA A 176 0.44 -10.79 13.31
N THR A 177 0.22 -9.92 12.32
CA THR A 177 0.24 -8.47 12.52
C THR A 177 -0.72 -8.19 13.67
N THR A 178 -0.21 -7.56 14.73
CA THR A 178 -1.02 -7.14 15.89
C THR A 178 -1.83 -5.90 15.50
N GLY A 179 -2.56 -5.97 14.37
CA GLY A 179 -3.45 -4.95 13.84
C GLY A 179 -4.90 -5.35 14.08
N ASP A 180 -5.81 -4.37 14.04
CA ASP A 180 -7.25 -4.63 14.14
C ASP A 180 -7.68 -5.57 12.99
N PRO A 181 -8.21 -6.78 13.30
CA PRO A 181 -8.61 -7.75 12.28
C PRO A 181 -9.61 -7.21 11.26
N ALA A 182 -10.43 -6.23 11.65
CA ALA A 182 -11.35 -5.57 10.71
C ALA A 182 -10.58 -4.83 9.60
N HIS A 183 -9.48 -4.15 9.92
CA HIS A 183 -8.67 -3.43 8.94
C HIS A 183 -8.04 -4.38 7.94
N VAL A 184 -7.44 -5.46 8.45
CA VAL A 184 -6.81 -6.49 7.63
C VAL A 184 -7.84 -7.08 6.66
N ALA A 185 -9.07 -7.31 7.11
CA ALA A 185 -10.14 -7.82 6.28
C ALA A 185 -10.55 -6.84 5.17
N PHE A 186 -10.66 -5.54 5.46
CA PHE A 186 -11.00 -4.54 4.45
C PHE A 186 -9.89 -4.34 3.40
N ILE A 187 -8.62 -4.38 3.81
CA ILE A 187 -7.48 -4.35 2.88
C ILE A 187 -7.51 -5.59 1.98
N ALA A 188 -7.64 -6.79 2.55
CA ALA A 188 -7.69 -8.03 1.80
C ALA A 188 -8.89 -8.09 0.83
N LEU A 189 -10.07 -7.61 1.25
CA LEU A 189 -11.24 -7.51 0.39
C LEU A 189 -11.01 -6.54 -0.77
N THR A 190 -10.43 -5.38 -0.50
CA THR A 190 -10.21 -4.34 -1.50
C THR A 190 -9.17 -4.76 -2.52
N LEU A 191 -7.96 -5.10 -2.07
CA LEU A 191 -6.84 -5.41 -2.96
C LEU A 191 -6.93 -6.80 -3.57
N GLY A 192 -7.50 -7.76 -2.84
CA GLY A 192 -7.57 -9.15 -3.26
C GLY A 192 -8.82 -9.52 -4.04
N PHE A 193 -9.90 -8.74 -3.95
CA PHE A 193 -11.16 -9.08 -4.62
C PHE A 193 -11.73 -7.94 -5.47
N LEU A 194 -11.87 -6.74 -4.90
CA LEU A 194 -12.51 -5.61 -5.60
C LEU A 194 -11.61 -5.03 -6.70
N GLN A 195 -10.33 -4.81 -6.40
CA GLN A 195 -9.35 -4.28 -7.35
C GLN A 195 -9.18 -5.16 -8.60
N PRO A 196 -9.03 -6.50 -8.50
CA PRO A 196 -9.07 -7.39 -9.66
C PRO A 196 -10.31 -7.22 -10.55
N ILE A 197 -11.49 -7.05 -9.94
CA ILE A 197 -12.75 -6.91 -10.67
C ILE A 197 -12.79 -5.56 -11.39
N ILE A 198 -12.34 -4.48 -10.75
CA ILE A 198 -12.26 -3.15 -11.37
C ILE A 198 -11.32 -3.19 -12.57
N PHE A 199 -10.11 -3.74 -12.44
CA PHE A 199 -9.17 -3.86 -13.56
C PHE A 199 -9.70 -4.76 -14.68
N ALA A 200 -10.32 -5.89 -14.34
CA ALA A 200 -10.89 -6.81 -15.33
C ALA A 200 -12.02 -6.15 -16.14
N THR A 201 -12.93 -5.45 -15.46
CA THR A 201 -14.08 -4.80 -16.11
C THR A 201 -13.67 -3.55 -16.89
N ALA A 202 -12.73 -2.75 -16.37
CA ALA A 202 -12.14 -1.63 -17.10
C ALA A 202 -11.45 -2.10 -18.39
N ALA A 203 -10.63 -3.15 -18.30
CA ALA A 203 -9.98 -3.74 -19.47
C ALA A 203 -11.00 -4.26 -20.48
N MET A 204 -12.07 -4.94 -20.02
CA MET A 204 -13.10 -5.48 -20.90
C MET A 204 -13.81 -4.39 -21.71
N VAL A 205 -14.26 -3.32 -21.07
CA VAL A 205 -14.96 -2.22 -21.75
C VAL A 205 -14.02 -1.50 -22.73
N GLY A 206 -12.76 -1.30 -22.36
CA GLY A 206 -11.74 -0.72 -23.24
C GLY A 206 -11.44 -1.57 -24.47
N VAL A 207 -11.19 -2.88 -24.28
CA VAL A 207 -10.85 -3.80 -25.38
C VAL A 207 -12.04 -4.00 -26.31
N LEU A 208 -13.26 -4.17 -25.78
CA LEU A 208 -14.46 -4.29 -26.60
C LEU A 208 -14.69 -3.04 -27.46
N GLY A 209 -14.53 -1.85 -26.89
CA GLY A 209 -14.61 -0.60 -27.66
C GLY A 209 -13.54 -0.46 -28.74
N LEU A 210 -12.33 -0.98 -28.51
CA LEU A 210 -11.22 -0.91 -29.48
C LEU A 210 -11.30 -1.96 -30.59
N ARG A 211 -11.93 -3.11 -30.32
CA ARG A 211 -11.82 -4.29 -31.19
C ARG A 211 -13.13 -4.71 -31.85
N VAL A 212 -14.28 -4.46 -31.23
CA VAL A 212 -15.56 -4.94 -31.75
C VAL A 212 -16.22 -3.86 -32.61
N PRO A 213 -16.42 -4.11 -33.92
CA PRO A 213 -17.16 -3.19 -34.77
C PRO A 213 -18.59 -3.01 -34.25
N GLY A 214 -19.07 -1.76 -34.16
CA GLY A 214 -20.40 -1.45 -33.62
C GLY A 214 -20.41 -1.03 -32.15
N VAL A 215 -19.32 -1.23 -31.41
CA VAL A 215 -19.13 -0.64 -30.08
C VAL A 215 -18.37 0.68 -30.21
N ASN A 216 -18.81 1.72 -29.50
CA ASN A 216 -18.16 3.03 -29.57
C ASN A 216 -16.81 3.02 -28.84
N THR A 217 -15.72 3.13 -29.60
CA THR A 217 -14.35 3.13 -29.10
C THR A 217 -14.08 4.22 -28.07
N VAL A 218 -14.56 5.43 -28.32
CA VAL A 218 -14.30 6.57 -27.44
C VAL A 218 -14.99 6.36 -26.09
N VAL A 219 -16.24 5.92 -26.12
CA VAL A 219 -17.00 5.63 -24.90
C VAL A 219 -16.34 4.49 -24.12
N GLY A 220 -15.98 3.39 -24.79
CA GLY A 220 -15.38 2.24 -24.10
C GLY A 220 -14.03 2.54 -23.44
N VAL A 221 -13.16 3.30 -24.13
CA VAL A 221 -11.86 3.72 -23.57
C VAL A 221 -12.06 4.70 -22.41
N LEU A 222 -12.97 5.66 -22.53
CA LEU A 222 -13.25 6.64 -21.47
C LEU A 222 -13.87 6.01 -20.23
N GLU A 223 -14.82 5.09 -20.40
CA GLU A 223 -15.44 4.37 -19.27
C GLU A 223 -14.42 3.49 -18.54
N GLY A 224 -13.61 2.73 -19.27
CA GLY A 224 -12.55 1.91 -18.69
C GLY A 224 -11.52 2.76 -17.93
N LEU A 225 -11.06 3.85 -18.54
CA LEU A 225 -10.11 4.76 -17.89
C LEU A 225 -10.73 5.43 -16.64
N ALA A 226 -11.98 5.88 -16.73
CA ALA A 226 -12.66 6.53 -15.61
C ALA A 226 -12.80 5.60 -14.39
N LEU A 227 -13.02 4.30 -14.59
CA LEU A 227 -13.06 3.32 -13.50
C LEU A 227 -11.73 3.22 -12.75
N VAL A 228 -10.61 3.10 -13.48
CA VAL A 228 -9.27 2.98 -12.88
C VAL A 228 -8.86 4.30 -12.22
N VAL A 229 -9.10 5.44 -12.89
CA VAL A 229 -8.82 6.77 -12.33
C VAL A 229 -9.64 7.03 -11.07
N ALA A 230 -10.94 6.72 -11.06
CA ALA A 230 -11.78 6.91 -9.89
C ALA A 230 -11.35 6.01 -8.72
N TYR A 231 -10.90 4.78 -9.01
CA TYR A 231 -10.37 3.89 -7.99
C TYR A 231 -9.09 4.44 -7.36
N GLU A 232 -8.09 4.83 -8.16
CA GLU A 232 -6.82 5.36 -7.64
C GLU A 232 -6.97 6.75 -7.00
N LEU A 233 -7.93 7.55 -7.48
CA LEU A 233 -8.26 8.81 -6.85
C LEU A 233 -8.89 8.56 -5.47
N ALA A 234 -9.76 7.56 -5.33
CA ALA A 234 -10.32 7.19 -4.03
C ALA A 234 -9.24 6.69 -3.07
N THR A 235 -8.34 5.79 -3.51
CA THR A 235 -7.23 5.29 -2.67
C THR A 235 -6.33 6.43 -2.20
N THR A 236 -5.98 7.35 -3.11
CA THR A 236 -5.12 8.51 -2.84
C THR A 236 -5.78 9.52 -1.90
N LEU A 237 -7.03 9.93 -2.19
CA LEU A 237 -7.73 10.95 -1.41
C LEU A 237 -8.11 10.46 -0.01
N LEU A 238 -8.38 9.17 0.15
CA LEU A 238 -8.83 8.59 1.41
C LEU A 238 -7.67 8.09 2.30
N GLN A 239 -6.45 8.01 1.78
CA GLN A 239 -5.26 7.59 2.54
C GLN A 239 -5.03 8.38 3.84
N PRO A 240 -5.18 9.72 3.88
CA PRO A 240 -4.98 10.48 5.12
C PRO A 240 -5.98 10.17 6.24
N TYR A 241 -7.07 9.45 5.95
CA TYR A 241 -8.13 9.14 6.92
C TYR A 241 -7.87 7.84 7.70
N GLY A 242 -6.69 7.22 7.53
CA GLY A 242 -6.27 6.00 8.24
C GLY A 242 -7.31 4.88 8.13
N THR A 243 -7.71 4.32 9.27
CA THR A 243 -8.79 3.32 9.40
C THR A 243 -10.05 3.66 8.61
N ARG A 244 -10.54 4.89 8.74
CA ARG A 244 -11.78 5.33 8.08
C ARG A 244 -11.55 5.40 6.58
N GLY A 245 -10.36 5.83 6.18
CA GLY A 245 -9.90 5.83 4.79
C GLY A 245 -9.98 4.45 4.15
N ILE A 246 -9.49 3.43 4.84
CA ILE A 246 -9.53 2.03 4.37
C ILE A 246 -10.98 1.57 4.13
N VAL A 247 -11.87 1.80 5.10
CA VAL A 247 -13.29 1.42 4.97
C VAL A 247 -13.97 2.18 3.83
N LEU A 248 -13.75 3.50 3.73
CA LEU A 248 -14.31 4.32 2.66
C LEU A 248 -13.77 3.90 1.28
N THR A 249 -12.50 3.51 1.21
CA THR A 249 -11.87 3.01 -0.02
C THR A 249 -12.50 1.68 -0.43
N ALA A 250 -12.73 0.78 0.52
CA ALA A 250 -13.42 -0.50 0.26
C ALA A 250 -14.85 -0.26 -0.26
N LEU A 251 -15.58 0.70 0.31
CA LEU A 251 -16.93 1.07 -0.16
C LEU A 251 -16.89 1.68 -1.56
N ALA A 252 -15.95 2.59 -1.83
CA ALA A 252 -15.76 3.17 -3.16
C ALA A 252 -15.41 2.09 -4.19
N ALA A 253 -14.47 1.19 -3.86
CA ALA A 253 -14.10 0.06 -4.70
C ALA A 253 -15.28 -0.88 -4.97
N PHE A 254 -16.16 -1.09 -3.99
CA PHE A 254 -17.36 -1.91 -4.18
C PHE A 254 -18.33 -1.27 -5.18
N LEU A 255 -18.57 0.03 -5.06
CA LEU A 255 -19.41 0.79 -5.99
C LEU A 255 -18.81 0.81 -7.40
N LEU A 256 -17.50 1.01 -7.51
CA LEU A 256 -16.78 1.02 -8.80
C LEU A 256 -16.75 -0.36 -9.44
N ALA A 257 -16.56 -1.44 -8.68
CA ALA A 257 -16.69 -2.80 -9.18
C ALA A 257 -18.12 -3.06 -9.69
N GLY A 258 -19.14 -2.55 -8.98
CA GLY A 258 -20.54 -2.57 -9.41
C GLY A 258 -20.78 -1.86 -10.74
N ALA A 259 -20.30 -0.62 -10.85
CA ALA A 259 -20.39 0.19 -12.06
C ALA A 259 -19.63 -0.46 -13.23
N GLY A 260 -18.43 -0.97 -12.98
CA GLY A 260 -17.61 -1.69 -13.96
C GLY A 260 -18.30 -2.94 -14.49
N MET A 261 -18.90 -3.76 -13.62
CA MET A 261 -19.69 -4.91 -14.07
C MET A 261 -20.89 -4.51 -14.95
N TRP A 262 -21.57 -3.42 -14.59
CA TRP A 262 -22.70 -2.92 -15.37
C TRP A 262 -22.25 -2.42 -16.75
N ALA A 263 -21.18 -1.63 -16.82
CA ALA A 263 -20.59 -1.16 -18.07
C ALA A 263 -20.08 -2.32 -18.94
N ALA A 264 -19.36 -3.27 -18.34
CA ALA A 264 -18.89 -4.49 -18.99
C ALA A 264 -20.03 -5.31 -19.59
N ARG A 265 -21.15 -5.46 -18.85
CA ARG A 265 -22.33 -6.15 -19.33
C ARG A 265 -22.96 -5.45 -20.54
N ASN A 266 -23.13 -4.13 -20.48
CA ASN A 266 -23.70 -3.35 -21.57
C ASN A 266 -22.82 -3.41 -22.83
N ALA A 267 -21.50 -3.25 -22.66
CA ALA A 267 -20.53 -3.37 -23.74
C ALA A 267 -20.54 -4.75 -24.37
N LEU A 268 -20.61 -5.81 -23.55
CA LEU A 268 -20.71 -7.19 -24.04
C LEU A 268 -22.02 -7.43 -24.80
N GLN A 269 -23.15 -6.94 -24.29
CA GLN A 269 -24.43 -7.04 -24.98
C GLN A 269 -24.39 -6.35 -26.36
N ALA A 270 -23.87 -5.12 -26.42
CA ALA A 270 -23.69 -4.40 -27.67
C ALA A 270 -22.77 -5.16 -28.65
N ALA A 271 -21.67 -5.73 -28.14
CA ALA A 271 -20.74 -6.53 -28.93
C ALA A 271 -21.40 -7.80 -29.50
N THR A 272 -22.19 -8.52 -28.70
CA THR A 272 -22.87 -9.74 -29.16
C THR A 272 -23.95 -9.48 -30.21
N VAL A 273 -24.67 -8.35 -30.11
CA VAL A 273 -25.65 -7.95 -31.13
C VAL A 273 -24.94 -7.64 -32.44
N ALA A 274 -23.86 -6.86 -32.40
CA ALA A 274 -23.09 -6.52 -33.58
C ALA A 274 -22.46 -7.75 -34.26
N ASP A 275 -22.02 -8.75 -33.49
CA ASP A 275 -21.49 -10.00 -34.00
C ASP A 275 -22.58 -10.86 -34.68
N SER A 276 -23.79 -10.92 -34.09
CA SER A 276 -24.92 -11.65 -34.68
C SER A 276 -25.41 -11.07 -36.01
N ASP A 277 -25.39 -9.74 -36.15
CA ASP A 277 -25.71 -9.05 -37.40
C ASP A 277 -24.68 -9.40 -38.51
N GLN A 278 -23.41 -9.56 -38.14
CA GLN A 278 -22.36 -9.96 -39.08
C GLN A 278 -22.44 -11.45 -39.45
N ALA A 279 -22.72 -12.33 -38.49
CA ALA A 279 -22.85 -13.77 -38.73
C ALA A 279 -24.03 -14.10 -39.68
N GLN A 280 -25.16 -13.38 -39.56
CA GLN A 280 -26.28 -13.51 -40.51
C GLN A 280 -25.91 -13.17 -41.95
N THR A 281 -24.85 -12.39 -42.16
CA THR A 281 -24.36 -12.07 -43.51
C THR A 281 -23.33 -13.06 -44.05
N ALA A 282 -22.77 -13.96 -43.23
CA ALA A 282 -21.54 -14.70 -43.57
C ALA A 282 -21.66 -16.23 -43.69
N GLY A 283 -22.70 -16.89 -43.15
CA GLY A 283 -22.90 -18.34 -43.31
C GLY A 283 -21.98 -19.22 -42.44
N GLU A 284 -22.56 -20.25 -41.82
CA GLU A 284 -22.09 -21.02 -40.66
C GLU A 284 -20.78 -21.83 -40.84
N ARG A 285 -20.02 -22.03 -39.75
CA ARG A 285 -18.94 -23.03 -39.64
C ARG A 285 -19.03 -23.85 -38.35
N GLU A 286 -18.81 -25.16 -38.53
CA GLU A 286 -18.94 -26.27 -37.57
C GLU A 286 -17.81 -26.40 -36.53
N GLU A 287 -18.16 -27.11 -35.46
CA GLU A 287 -17.47 -27.33 -34.18
C GLU A 287 -16.83 -28.74 -34.11
N PHE A 288 -15.63 -28.88 -33.51
CA PHE A 288 -15.03 -30.19 -33.22
C PHE A 288 -14.28 -30.23 -31.86
N GLU A 289 -14.56 -31.27 -31.06
CA GLU A 289 -14.04 -31.52 -29.71
C GLU A 289 -12.66 -32.18 -29.70
N HIS A 290 -11.73 -31.78 -28.80
CA HIS A 290 -10.78 -32.66 -28.08
C HIS A 290 -10.54 -32.18 -26.62
N ARG A 291 -10.11 -33.07 -25.70
CA ARG A 291 -10.07 -32.87 -24.22
C ARG A 291 -8.65 -32.60 -23.68
N LEU A 292 -8.52 -31.68 -22.73
CA LEU A 292 -7.33 -31.55 -21.86
C LEU A 292 -7.66 -32.05 -20.44
N HIS A 293 -6.78 -32.83 -19.81
CA HIS A 293 -7.02 -33.47 -18.52
C HIS A 293 -6.83 -32.53 -17.31
N ALA A 294 -7.70 -32.64 -16.31
CA ALA A 294 -7.74 -31.86 -15.06
C ALA A 294 -6.40 -31.77 -14.29
N ALA A 295 -5.48 -32.74 -14.49
CA ALA A 295 -4.14 -32.72 -13.91
C ALA A 295 -3.27 -31.56 -14.43
N ALA A 296 -3.43 -31.17 -15.70
CA ALA A 296 -2.68 -30.04 -16.28
C ALA A 296 -3.13 -28.70 -15.69
N MET A 297 -4.43 -28.54 -15.40
CA MET A 297 -4.96 -27.31 -14.81
C MET A 297 -4.57 -27.17 -13.33
N ALA A 298 -4.56 -28.27 -12.57
CA ALA A 298 -4.02 -28.28 -11.21
C ALA A 298 -2.53 -27.88 -11.18
N ALA A 299 -1.74 -28.34 -12.16
CA ALA A 299 -0.33 -27.93 -12.29
C ALA A 299 -0.19 -26.43 -12.58
N VAL A 300 -1.03 -25.84 -13.43
CA VAL A 300 -1.01 -24.39 -13.70
C VAL A 300 -1.39 -23.58 -12.46
N ILE A 301 -2.43 -23.98 -11.71
CA ILE A 301 -2.80 -23.32 -10.44
C ILE A 301 -1.64 -23.39 -9.43
N VAL A 302 -0.99 -24.55 -9.31
CA VAL A 302 0.19 -24.70 -8.44
C VAL A 302 1.34 -23.81 -8.90
N VAL A 303 1.61 -23.72 -10.20
CA VAL A 303 2.64 -22.83 -10.75
C VAL A 303 2.29 -21.36 -10.50
N VAL A 304 1.02 -20.96 -10.65
CA VAL A 304 0.57 -19.59 -10.37
C VAL A 304 0.75 -19.25 -8.89
N VAL A 305 0.35 -20.15 -7.99
CA VAL A 305 0.56 -19.99 -6.53
C VAL A 305 2.05 -19.95 -6.21
N ALA A 306 2.86 -20.81 -6.82
CA ALA A 306 4.30 -20.86 -6.61
C ALA A 306 5.02 -19.62 -7.16
N VAL A 307 4.60 -19.09 -8.31
CA VAL A 307 5.14 -17.86 -8.89
C VAL A 307 4.72 -16.65 -8.05
N ALA A 308 3.47 -16.57 -7.62
CA ALA A 308 3.04 -15.53 -6.68
C ALA A 308 3.86 -15.59 -5.38
N ALA A 309 4.04 -16.78 -4.81
CA ALA A 309 4.86 -16.99 -3.62
C ALA A 309 6.34 -16.68 -3.87
N ALA A 310 6.91 -17.05 -5.02
CA ALA A 310 8.30 -16.80 -5.38
C ALA A 310 8.57 -15.32 -5.64
N ILE A 311 7.64 -14.60 -6.28
CA ILE A 311 7.74 -13.14 -6.44
C ILE A 311 7.62 -12.48 -5.07
N SER A 312 6.68 -12.89 -4.22
CA SER A 312 6.60 -12.41 -2.83
C SER A 312 7.90 -12.65 -2.06
N LEU A 313 8.56 -13.80 -2.26
CA LEU A 313 9.83 -14.15 -1.61
C LEU A 313 11.01 -13.35 -2.18
N ALA A 314 11.11 -13.20 -3.51
CA ALA A 314 12.17 -12.44 -4.17
C ALA A 314 12.09 -10.95 -3.85
N VAL A 315 10.88 -10.41 -3.72
CA VAL A 315 10.65 -9.03 -3.27
C VAL A 315 11.03 -8.89 -1.78
N ALA A 316 10.77 -9.91 -0.94
CA ALA A 316 11.19 -9.91 0.45
C ALA A 316 12.73 -9.98 0.63
N GLU A 317 13.44 -10.71 -0.23
CA GLU A 317 14.91 -10.84 -0.20
C GLU A 317 15.64 -9.65 -0.87
N GLY A 318 14.97 -8.88 -1.74
CA GLY A 318 15.52 -7.69 -2.41
C GLY A 318 15.71 -6.48 -1.49
N GLY A 319 15.10 -6.48 -0.30
CA GLY A 319 15.47 -5.56 0.78
C GLY A 319 16.76 -6.05 1.44
N ALA A 320 17.79 -5.20 1.51
CA ALA A 320 19.10 -5.55 2.06
C ALA A 320 18.96 -6.25 3.44
N SER A 321 19.11 -7.57 3.43
CA SER A 321 18.94 -8.41 4.60
C SER A 321 20.27 -8.50 5.33
N THR A 322 20.41 -7.76 6.43
CA THR A 322 21.36 -8.17 7.47
C THR A 322 20.85 -9.47 8.12
N PRO A 323 21.69 -10.50 8.28
CA PRO A 323 21.25 -11.82 8.71
C PRO A 323 20.69 -11.81 10.15
N PRO A 324 19.70 -12.66 10.46
CA PRO A 324 19.10 -12.74 11.79
C PRO A 324 20.09 -13.36 12.79
N THR A 325 20.20 -12.74 13.96
CA THR A 325 20.95 -13.32 15.09
C THR A 325 20.03 -14.34 15.80
N PRO A 326 20.48 -15.58 16.08
CA PRO A 326 19.63 -16.62 16.65
C PRO A 326 19.23 -16.34 18.12
N PRO A 327 18.13 -16.93 18.62
CA PRO A 327 17.59 -16.67 19.96
C PRO A 327 18.47 -17.28 21.06
N GLY A 328 19.17 -16.43 21.81
CA GLY A 328 19.98 -16.84 22.96
C GLY A 328 19.10 -17.22 24.16
N HIS A 329 19.16 -18.49 24.56
CA HIS A 329 18.61 -18.99 25.82
C HIS A 329 19.48 -18.53 27.01
N GLY A 330 18.80 -18.36 28.16
CA GLY A 330 19.27 -17.86 29.45
C GLY A 330 20.72 -18.14 29.88
N GLY A 331 21.31 -17.11 30.50
CA GLY A 331 22.09 -17.26 31.72
C GLY A 331 23.56 -16.81 31.68
N THR A 332 23.89 -15.94 32.64
CA THR A 332 25.21 -15.58 33.20
C THR A 332 25.99 -14.39 32.62
N ILE A 333 26.72 -13.75 33.52
CA ILE A 333 27.00 -12.32 33.65
C ILE A 333 28.43 -11.96 33.19
N ALA A 334 28.51 -10.81 32.48
CA ALA A 334 29.63 -9.83 32.36
C ALA A 334 30.87 -10.17 31.51
N PRO A 335 31.67 -9.15 31.12
CA PRO A 335 31.32 -7.79 30.69
C PRO A 335 32.03 -7.40 29.37
N GLY A 336 31.35 -6.66 28.48
CA GLY A 336 32.04 -5.98 27.38
C GLY A 336 31.24 -5.92 26.08
N ALA A 337 31.11 -4.69 25.56
CA ALA A 337 30.67 -4.36 24.20
C ALA A 337 29.19 -4.55 23.85
N ALA A 338 28.34 -3.68 24.43
CA ALA A 338 27.13 -3.20 23.76
C ALA A 338 26.92 -1.73 24.12
N ALA A 339 27.78 -0.86 23.56
CA ALA A 339 27.60 0.58 23.55
C ALA A 339 27.41 1.00 22.09
N ALA A 340 26.16 1.01 21.65
CA ALA A 340 25.73 1.72 20.45
C ALA A 340 24.36 2.35 20.75
N ALA A 341 24.32 3.14 21.82
CA ALA A 341 23.19 3.99 22.18
C ALA A 341 23.53 5.41 21.72
N GLY A 342 22.86 5.89 20.67
CA GLY A 342 22.92 7.28 20.25
C GLY A 342 21.85 8.05 20.99
N ALA A 343 22.14 8.48 22.23
CA ALA A 343 21.26 9.41 22.94
C ALA A 343 21.30 10.78 22.26
N LEU A 344 20.16 11.45 22.15
CA LEU A 344 20.05 12.81 21.59
C LEU A 344 20.64 13.91 22.49
N LEU A 345 21.08 13.56 23.71
CA LEU A 345 21.66 14.50 24.67
C LEU A 345 23.19 14.60 24.52
N PRO A 346 23.76 15.81 24.43
CA PRO A 346 25.20 15.97 24.57
C PRO A 346 25.61 15.61 26.01
N ALA A 347 26.66 14.80 26.14
CA ALA A 347 27.32 14.58 27.42
C ALA A 347 27.82 15.94 27.99
N PRO A 348 27.75 16.18 29.31
CA PRO A 348 28.15 17.47 29.89
C PRO A 348 29.66 17.70 29.71
N GLY A 349 30.00 18.51 28.71
CA GLY A 349 31.37 18.91 28.38
C GLY A 349 31.84 20.14 29.15
N ARG A 350 33.05 20.05 29.70
CA ARG A 350 33.77 21.10 30.43
C ARG A 350 33.92 22.40 29.62
N PRO A 351 34.03 23.57 30.27
CA PRO A 351 34.12 24.84 29.57
C PRO A 351 35.51 25.10 29.01
N GLY A 352 35.56 25.43 27.71
CA GLY A 352 36.70 26.08 27.07
C GLY A 352 37.31 25.28 25.92
N GLU A 353 36.92 25.62 24.68
CA GLU A 353 37.85 25.92 23.58
C GLU A 353 37.07 26.38 22.33
N LEU A 354 37.14 27.68 22.06
CA LEU A 354 36.84 28.27 20.76
C LEU A 354 37.95 27.90 19.78
N ARG A 355 37.63 27.27 18.65
CA ARG A 355 38.54 27.29 17.49
C ARG A 355 37.80 27.36 16.16
N SER A 356 37.90 28.55 15.58
CA SER A 356 37.57 28.94 14.20
C SER A 356 38.21 28.02 13.15
N GLY A 357 37.48 27.70 12.08
CA GLY A 357 38.00 26.95 10.94
C GLY A 357 37.08 26.95 9.70
N ASN A 358 37.13 28.05 8.95
CA ASN A 358 36.94 28.25 7.50
C ASN A 358 35.90 27.44 6.69
N MET A 359 34.97 28.21 6.12
CA MET A 359 34.10 27.87 4.97
C MET A 359 34.90 27.47 3.72
N HIS A 360 34.38 26.49 2.98
CA HIS A 360 34.63 26.35 1.55
C HIS A 360 33.30 26.34 0.78
N LEU A 361 33.11 27.32 -0.10
CA LEU A 361 32.00 27.38 -1.05
C LEU A 361 32.16 26.29 -2.11
N ALA A 362 31.12 25.48 -2.30
CA ALA A 362 30.84 24.80 -3.56
C ALA A 362 29.37 25.04 -3.92
N SER A 363 29.16 25.79 -4.98
CA SER A 363 27.88 26.17 -5.57
C SER A 363 27.17 24.98 -6.20
N VAL A 364 25.99 24.64 -5.69
CA VAL A 364 24.95 23.93 -6.45
C VAL A 364 23.60 24.59 -6.16
N THR A 365 22.85 24.81 -7.23
CA THR A 365 21.57 25.51 -7.38
C THR A 365 20.57 25.29 -6.24
N LYS A 366 20.29 26.37 -5.51
CA LYS A 366 19.25 26.49 -4.46
C LYS A 366 17.85 26.27 -5.03
N PRO A 367 17.01 25.37 -4.49
CA PRO A 367 15.64 25.74 -4.21
C PRO A 367 15.66 26.79 -3.09
N LEU A 368 14.83 27.83 -3.18
CA LEU A 368 14.74 28.88 -2.17
C LEU A 368 14.49 28.25 -0.78
N ALA A 369 15.54 28.19 0.04
CA ALA A 369 15.43 27.90 1.46
C ALA A 369 14.70 29.08 2.11
N LEU A 370 13.38 28.94 2.31
CA LEU A 370 12.69 29.74 3.31
C LEU A 370 13.26 29.31 4.67
N SER A 371 14.10 30.15 5.26
CA SER A 371 14.38 30.08 6.69
C SER A 371 13.05 30.36 7.39
N PHE A 372 12.37 29.31 7.85
CA PHE A 372 11.24 29.47 8.74
C PHE A 372 11.80 29.91 10.10
N GLY A 373 11.30 31.03 10.63
CA GLY A 373 11.52 31.35 12.04
C GLY A 373 10.89 30.28 12.95
N PRO A 374 11.13 30.35 14.27
CA PRO A 374 10.54 29.42 15.22
C PRO A 374 9.01 29.33 15.04
N ILE A 375 8.50 28.09 15.01
CA ILE A 375 7.08 27.79 14.89
C ILE A 375 6.51 27.74 16.30
N ASP A 376 5.63 28.66 16.62
CA ASP A 376 4.94 28.70 17.91
C ASP A 376 3.92 27.55 18.02
N LEU A 377 4.04 26.74 19.08
CA LEU A 377 3.14 25.64 19.44
C LEU A 377 2.22 26.00 20.61
N GLY A 378 2.30 27.24 21.10
CA GLY A 378 1.53 27.72 22.24
C GLY A 378 2.27 27.55 23.57
N SER A 379 1.71 28.16 24.61
CA SER A 379 2.25 28.12 25.99
C SER A 379 3.72 28.56 26.11
N GLY A 380 4.21 29.38 25.18
CA GLY A 380 5.59 29.86 25.15
C GLY A 380 6.61 28.84 24.64
N VAL A 381 6.14 27.73 24.05
CA VAL A 381 6.97 26.69 23.44
C VAL A 381 6.94 26.86 21.93
N SER A 382 8.11 26.83 21.30
CA SER A 382 8.25 26.90 19.85
C SER A 382 9.23 25.83 19.37
N VAL A 383 9.08 25.37 18.12
CA VAL A 383 10.07 24.51 17.47
C VAL A 383 10.69 25.23 16.28
N ALA A 384 12.02 25.25 16.21
CA ALA A 384 12.77 25.83 15.10
C ALA A 384 13.16 24.72 14.12
N PRO A 385 12.60 24.66 12.90
CA PRO A 385 12.95 23.62 11.93
C PRO A 385 14.44 23.64 11.57
N ALA A 386 15.06 22.46 11.51
CA ALA A 386 16.43 22.33 11.03
C ALA A 386 16.55 22.67 9.54
N GLN A 387 17.77 22.93 9.07
CA GLN A 387 17.99 23.29 7.67
C GLN A 387 17.55 22.15 6.73
N GLY A 388 16.76 22.48 5.71
CA GLY A 388 16.24 21.48 4.76
C GLY A 388 14.98 20.75 5.25
N TRP A 389 14.50 21.06 6.46
CA TRP A 389 13.20 20.60 6.94
C TRP A 389 12.11 21.61 6.59
N THR A 390 10.94 21.10 6.24
CA THR A 390 9.79 21.92 5.82
C THR A 390 8.55 21.49 6.59
N ILE A 391 7.58 22.40 6.72
CA ILE A 391 6.30 22.11 7.37
C ILE A 391 5.49 21.23 6.43
N LEU A 392 5.22 20.00 6.85
CA LEU A 392 4.29 19.10 6.18
C LEU A 392 2.85 19.45 6.56
N ASN A 393 2.59 19.60 7.85
CA ASN A 393 1.28 19.99 8.37
C ASN A 393 1.42 20.73 9.72
N ARG A 394 0.41 21.49 10.11
CA ARG A 394 0.38 22.17 11.42
C ARG A 394 -1.02 22.55 11.85
N ASP A 395 -1.17 22.68 13.16
CA ASP A 395 -2.26 23.40 13.81
C ASP A 395 -1.67 24.34 14.87
N ARG A 396 -2.51 24.96 15.71
CA ARG A 396 -2.11 25.89 16.76
C ARG A 396 -1.25 25.27 17.86
N GLN A 397 -1.31 23.95 18.04
CA GLN A 397 -0.67 23.24 19.14
C GLN A 397 0.21 22.07 18.71
N TRP A 398 0.36 21.85 17.40
CA TRP A 398 1.21 20.80 16.88
C TRP A 398 1.71 21.10 15.47
N VAL A 399 2.80 20.47 15.08
CA VAL A 399 3.40 20.55 13.74
C VAL A 399 4.00 19.21 13.33
N ASP A 400 3.89 18.91 12.06
CA ASP A 400 4.64 17.88 11.36
C ASP A 400 5.68 18.56 10.46
N LEU A 401 6.94 18.21 10.66
CA LEU A 401 8.07 18.64 9.86
C LEU A 401 8.60 17.44 9.08
N ILE A 402 8.99 17.67 7.83
CA ILE A 402 9.56 16.65 6.96
C ILE A 402 10.90 17.12 6.41
N ASN A 403 11.87 16.20 6.36
CA ASN A 403 13.18 16.48 5.80
C ASN A 403 13.12 16.61 4.26
N ALA A 404 14.18 17.14 3.65
CA ALA A 404 14.24 17.33 2.19
C ALA A 404 14.15 16.01 1.39
N GLY A 405 14.52 14.88 2.00
CA GLY A 405 14.44 13.55 1.40
C GLY A 405 13.04 12.92 1.43
N HIS A 406 12.11 13.53 2.16
CA HIS A 406 10.75 13.00 2.40
C HIS A 406 10.71 11.59 3.02
N ASP A 407 11.74 11.26 3.80
CA ASP A 407 11.99 9.95 4.40
C ASP A 407 12.19 10.00 5.94
N ALA A 408 12.13 11.20 6.53
CA ALA A 408 12.06 11.40 7.98
C ALA A 408 11.05 12.49 8.36
N ILE A 409 10.33 12.27 9.47
CA ILE A 409 9.35 13.20 10.03
C ILE A 409 9.62 13.47 11.50
N VAL A 410 9.31 14.70 11.90
CA VAL A 410 9.20 15.14 13.28
C VAL A 410 7.76 15.62 13.50
N TYR A 411 7.03 14.92 14.35
CA TYR A 411 5.79 15.41 14.93
C TYR A 411 6.09 16.04 16.29
N ALA A 412 5.70 17.29 16.49
CA ALA A 412 5.82 17.97 17.78
C ALA A 412 4.47 18.55 18.19
N SER A 413 4.07 18.38 19.44
CA SER A 413 2.83 18.94 19.98
C SER A 413 2.99 19.38 21.43
N VAL A 414 2.20 20.36 21.84
CA VAL A 414 2.22 20.97 23.17
C VAL A 414 0.81 21.08 23.70
N GLY A 415 0.61 20.69 24.95
CA GLY A 415 -0.71 20.71 25.58
C GLY A 415 -0.65 20.77 27.10
N LYS A 416 -1.84 20.79 27.69
CA LYS A 416 -1.98 20.57 29.13
C LYS A 416 -1.83 19.08 29.40
N ALA A 417 -1.04 18.72 30.39
CA ALA A 417 -0.89 17.34 30.83
C ALA A 417 -2.21 16.76 31.33
N ASN A 418 -2.47 15.50 31.00
CA ASN A 418 -3.66 14.77 31.45
C ASN A 418 -3.41 13.99 32.73
N THR A 419 -2.14 13.79 33.10
CA THR A 419 -1.72 13.07 34.30
C THR A 419 -0.81 13.93 35.20
N GLN A 420 -0.58 13.43 36.42
CA GLN A 420 0.22 14.11 37.44
C GLN A 420 1.72 13.77 37.38
N ASP A 421 2.12 12.83 36.53
CA ASP A 421 3.50 12.38 36.41
C ASP A 421 3.89 12.06 34.97
N ILE A 422 5.14 12.34 34.63
CA ILE A 422 5.66 12.18 33.26
C ILE A 422 5.59 10.73 32.75
N VAL A 423 5.69 9.71 33.61
CA VAL A 423 5.64 8.30 33.17
C VAL A 423 4.22 7.95 32.72
N SER A 424 3.22 8.34 33.49
CA SER A 424 1.81 8.17 33.15
C SER A 424 1.41 9.01 31.93
N GLU A 425 1.91 10.24 31.82
CA GLU A 425 1.68 11.11 30.65
C GLU A 425 2.30 10.50 29.39
N ALA A 426 3.55 10.04 29.46
CA ALA A 426 4.25 9.38 28.36
C ALA A 426 3.49 8.15 27.87
N ASN A 427 3.05 7.28 28.78
CA ASN A 427 2.25 6.11 28.43
C ASN A 427 0.94 6.51 27.73
N THR A 428 0.29 7.58 28.19
CA THR A 428 -0.98 8.05 27.59
C THR A 428 -0.75 8.54 26.16
N LEU A 429 0.25 9.41 25.96
CA LEU A 429 0.56 10.02 24.67
C LEU A 429 1.12 9.01 23.66
N ILE A 430 1.99 8.10 24.09
CA ILE A 430 2.51 7.01 23.26
C ILE A 430 1.36 6.09 22.82
N ASN A 431 0.51 5.65 23.74
CA ASN A 431 -0.64 4.81 23.38
C ASN A 431 -1.65 5.54 22.48
N GLN A 432 -1.77 6.86 22.61
CA GLN A 432 -2.58 7.67 21.69
C GLN A 432 -1.92 7.74 20.31
N ASN A 433 -0.60 7.94 20.23
CA ASN A 433 0.15 7.94 18.97
C ASN A 433 0.08 6.57 18.26
N ILE A 434 0.28 5.47 18.99
CA ILE A 434 0.14 4.11 18.45
C ILE A 434 -1.25 3.90 17.83
N ARG A 435 -2.31 4.28 18.55
CA ARG A 435 -3.69 4.10 18.08
C ARG A 435 -4.07 5.03 16.93
N SER A 436 -3.65 6.30 16.99
CA SER A 436 -4.00 7.30 15.97
C SER A 436 -3.19 7.13 14.68
N GLY A 437 -1.92 6.71 14.79
CA GLY A 437 -1.09 6.37 13.65
C GLY A 437 -1.50 5.03 13.01
N GLY A 438 -2.06 4.10 13.78
CA GLY A 438 -2.27 2.73 13.31
C GLY A 438 -0.97 1.92 13.32
N LEU A 439 -0.14 2.16 14.34
CA LEU A 439 1.11 1.42 14.55
C LEU A 439 0.80 0.03 15.07
N THR A 440 1.46 -0.96 14.48
CA THR A 440 1.38 -2.38 14.82
C THR A 440 2.79 -2.92 15.08
N ASN A 441 2.90 -4.10 15.69
CA ASN A 441 4.19 -4.76 15.98
C ASN A 441 5.21 -3.84 16.67
N VAL A 442 4.72 -2.96 17.55
CA VAL A 442 5.55 -1.98 18.26
C VAL A 442 6.51 -2.69 19.20
N GLN A 443 7.80 -2.46 19.01
CA GLN A 443 8.85 -2.89 19.92
C GLN A 443 9.53 -1.64 20.47
N GLN A 444 9.53 -1.49 21.79
CA GLN A 444 10.10 -0.36 22.50
C GLN A 444 11.15 -0.83 23.51
N ASN A 445 12.15 0.01 23.78
CA ASN A 445 13.10 -0.26 24.85
C ASN A 445 12.43 0.02 26.22
N SER A 446 12.08 -1.03 26.96
CA SER A 446 11.24 -1.01 28.18
C SER A 446 11.86 -0.36 29.43
N SER A 447 12.88 0.50 29.30
CA SER A 447 13.71 0.96 30.43
C SER A 447 13.94 2.48 30.48
N ALA A 448 13.15 3.28 29.76
CA ALA A 448 13.29 4.73 29.83
C ALA A 448 12.91 5.27 31.21
N ARG A 449 13.80 6.09 31.78
CA ARG A 449 13.61 6.75 33.07
C ARG A 449 13.48 8.26 32.84
N PRO A 450 12.70 8.97 33.67
CA PRO A 450 12.69 10.42 33.65
C PRO A 450 14.09 10.97 33.87
N VAL A 451 14.52 11.84 32.95
CA VAL A 451 15.75 12.61 33.05
C VAL A 451 15.37 14.04 33.45
N PRO A 452 15.99 14.62 34.48
CA PRO A 452 15.79 16.02 34.82
C PRO A 452 16.34 16.92 33.70
N LEU A 453 15.57 17.93 33.35
CA LEU A 453 15.88 18.89 32.31
C LEU A 453 15.91 20.30 32.91
N GLN A 454 16.90 21.10 32.53
CA GLN A 454 16.97 22.53 32.87
C GLN A 454 16.47 23.37 31.70
N GLY A 455 15.23 23.11 31.29
CA GLY A 455 14.55 23.87 30.24
C GLY A 455 13.87 25.13 30.79
N LYS A 456 13.56 26.06 29.90
CA LYS A 456 12.71 27.22 30.22
C LYS A 456 11.27 26.77 30.50
N ASN A 457 10.78 25.82 29.70
CA ASN A 457 9.39 25.38 29.72
C ASN A 457 9.20 24.02 30.39
N PHE A 458 10.24 23.18 30.43
CA PHE A 458 10.16 21.78 30.89
C PHE A 458 11.21 21.45 31.96
N GLN A 459 10.84 20.55 32.87
CA GLN A 459 11.66 20.14 34.01
C GLN A 459 12.14 18.69 33.90
N GLN A 460 11.45 17.89 33.09
CA GLN A 460 11.69 16.46 32.94
C GLN A 460 11.48 16.04 31.49
N LEU A 461 12.21 15.01 31.07
CA LEU A 461 12.09 14.38 29.77
C LEU A 461 12.14 12.85 29.91
N ILE A 462 11.35 12.15 29.12
CA ILE A 462 11.44 10.71 28.90
C ILE A 462 11.60 10.48 27.40
N GLU A 463 12.55 9.61 27.02
CA GLU A 463 12.81 9.22 25.63
C GLU A 463 12.74 7.70 25.50
N LEU A 464 11.98 7.21 24.51
CA LEU A 464 11.85 5.80 24.17
C LEU A 464 12.05 5.62 22.67
N ASP A 465 13.12 4.90 22.31
CA ASP A 465 13.25 4.37 20.96
C ASP A 465 12.24 3.25 20.72
N TYR A 466 11.71 3.23 19.50
CA TYR A 466 10.80 2.20 19.05
C TYR A 466 11.05 1.78 17.60
N THR A 467 10.62 0.57 17.28
CA THR A 467 10.36 0.12 15.91
C THR A 467 8.90 -0.29 15.82
N ALA A 468 8.28 -0.05 14.68
CA ALA A 468 6.88 -0.37 14.49
C ALA A 468 6.55 -0.58 13.01
N ASP A 469 5.43 -1.25 12.77
CA ASP A 469 4.84 -1.45 11.47
C ASP A 469 3.67 -0.47 11.30
N ALA A 470 3.84 0.41 10.34
CA ALA A 470 2.94 1.49 9.98
C ALA A 470 1.97 1.04 8.88
N GLN A 471 0.67 0.90 9.21
CA GLN A 471 -0.37 0.53 8.24
C GLN A 471 -0.76 1.71 7.35
N THR A 472 -0.76 1.52 6.03
CA THR A 472 -1.23 2.51 5.04
C THR A 472 -2.23 1.87 4.07
N ASN A 473 -2.93 2.69 3.28
CA ASN A 473 -3.74 2.19 2.15
C ASN A 473 -2.91 1.44 1.10
N GLN A 474 -1.59 1.66 1.10
CA GLN A 474 -0.61 1.01 0.24
C GLN A 474 0.12 -0.13 0.96
N GLY A 475 -0.31 -0.48 2.18
CA GLY A 475 0.23 -1.61 2.94
C GLY A 475 1.05 -1.24 4.15
N THR A 476 1.72 -2.25 4.70
CA THR A 476 2.56 -2.12 5.90
C THR A 476 3.94 -1.58 5.53
N MET A 477 4.38 -0.54 6.24
CA MET A 477 5.74 0.01 6.15
C MET A 477 6.42 -0.09 7.50
N GLN A 478 7.65 -0.58 7.57
CA GLN A 478 8.41 -0.56 8.82
C GLN A 478 8.95 0.85 9.09
N ILE A 479 8.90 1.29 10.34
CA ILE A 479 9.44 2.57 10.78
C ILE A 479 10.33 2.41 12.02
N TRP A 480 11.31 3.31 12.11
CA TRP A 480 12.20 3.48 13.25
C TRP A 480 11.91 4.86 13.83
N GLY A 481 11.69 4.93 15.14
CA GLY A 481 11.29 6.18 15.78
C GLY A 481 11.80 6.34 17.20
N GLY A 482 11.66 7.56 17.70
CA GLY A 482 11.92 7.94 19.09
C GLY A 482 10.75 8.79 19.59
N TRP A 483 10.07 8.30 20.63
CA TRP A 483 9.09 9.08 21.37
C TRP A 483 9.77 9.81 22.50
N ILE A 484 9.51 11.11 22.57
CA ILE A 484 10.08 12.00 23.56
C ILE A 484 8.93 12.78 24.20
N VAL A 485 8.82 12.68 25.52
CA VAL A 485 7.80 13.38 26.29
C VAL A 485 8.52 14.35 27.21
N LEU A 486 8.20 15.63 27.06
CA LEU A 486 8.66 16.71 27.92
C LEU A 486 7.54 17.04 28.91
N TYR A 487 7.90 17.33 30.16
CA TYR A 487 6.94 17.58 31.22
C TYR A 487 7.39 18.67 32.19
N ASN A 488 6.43 19.49 32.61
CA ASN A 488 6.61 20.45 33.69
C ASN A 488 5.50 20.24 34.75
N SER A 489 5.90 19.68 35.87
CA SER A 489 5.01 19.42 37.01
C SER A 489 4.40 20.69 37.62
N SER A 490 5.07 21.83 37.50
CA SER A 490 4.66 23.09 38.14
C SER A 490 3.63 23.85 37.32
N THR A 491 3.70 23.75 35.99
CA THR A 491 2.79 24.44 35.06
C THR A 491 1.75 23.51 34.44
N GLU A 492 1.86 22.20 34.69
CA GLU A 492 1.04 21.15 34.04
C GLU A 492 1.12 21.19 32.51
N ILE A 493 2.25 21.65 31.95
CA ILE A 493 2.49 21.65 30.51
C ILE A 493 3.23 20.36 30.13
N SER A 494 2.77 19.70 29.07
CA SER A 494 3.47 18.58 28.45
C SER A 494 3.65 18.82 26.96
N ALA A 495 4.77 18.34 26.42
CA ALA A 495 4.96 18.26 24.98
C ALA A 495 5.28 16.82 24.57
N PHE A 496 4.72 16.43 23.43
CA PHE A 496 5.01 15.17 22.78
C PHE A 496 5.78 15.44 21.49
N TYR A 497 6.97 14.86 21.41
CA TYR A 497 7.85 14.94 20.27
C TYR A 497 8.09 13.51 19.77
N ASN A 498 7.64 13.21 18.56
CA ASN A 498 7.86 11.93 17.92
C ASN A 498 8.65 12.16 16.65
N TYR A 499 9.80 11.51 16.55
CA TYR A 499 10.64 11.58 15.38
C TYR A 499 10.80 10.17 14.81
N PHE A 500 10.58 10.00 13.50
CA PHE A 500 10.64 8.68 12.87
C PHE A 500 11.04 8.74 11.40
N ALA A 501 11.53 7.62 10.88
CA ALA A 501 11.95 7.44 9.49
C ALA A 501 11.57 6.05 8.96
N ASN A 502 11.53 5.90 7.63
CA ASN A 502 11.24 4.62 6.94
C ASN A 502 12.47 3.71 6.78
N SER A 503 13.64 4.11 7.27
CA SER A 503 14.84 3.30 7.26
C SER A 503 15.71 3.61 8.48
N GLN A 504 16.50 2.62 8.91
CA GLN A 504 17.40 2.80 10.04
C GLN A 504 18.55 3.78 9.73
N ASP A 505 18.99 3.86 8.48
CA ASP A 505 20.07 4.77 8.07
C ASP A 505 19.59 6.21 7.97
N THR A 506 18.39 6.43 7.43
CA THR A 506 17.72 7.75 7.44
C THR A 506 17.46 8.20 8.87
N PHE A 507 17.02 7.29 9.74
CA PHE A 507 16.86 7.57 11.17
C PHE A 507 18.20 8.07 11.73
N LYS A 508 19.26 7.25 11.68
CA LYS A 508 20.57 7.64 12.27
C LYS A 508 21.13 8.96 11.72
N SER A 509 20.99 9.21 10.42
CA SER A 509 21.48 10.43 9.79
C SER A 509 20.65 11.68 10.13
N SER A 510 19.37 11.52 10.46
CA SER A 510 18.45 12.62 10.83
C SER A 510 18.44 12.97 12.32
N LEU A 511 19.02 12.13 13.17
CA LEU A 511 19.10 12.37 14.63
C LEU A 511 19.67 13.76 15.01
N PRO A 512 20.77 14.27 14.41
CA PRO A 512 21.29 15.59 14.76
C PRO A 512 20.28 16.72 14.52
N ASP A 513 19.55 16.65 13.40
CA ASP A 513 18.52 17.62 13.06
C ASP A 513 17.35 17.53 14.04
N ALA A 514 16.86 16.32 14.32
CA ALA A 514 15.80 16.07 15.29
C ALA A 514 16.20 16.55 16.70
N GLY A 515 17.43 16.31 17.13
CA GLY A 515 17.94 16.81 18.41
C GLY A 515 17.97 18.33 18.47
N SER A 516 18.41 19.01 17.39
CA SER A 516 18.41 20.48 17.33
C SER A 516 17.00 21.08 17.42
N MET A 517 16.02 20.43 16.79
CA MET A 517 14.61 20.82 16.85
C MET A 517 14.03 20.59 18.24
N LEU A 518 14.33 19.47 18.88
CA LEU A 518 13.92 19.18 20.26
C LEU A 518 14.46 20.23 21.25
N VAL A 519 15.75 20.54 21.18
CA VAL A 519 16.39 21.54 22.06
C VAL A 519 15.75 22.92 21.92
N SER A 520 15.21 23.26 20.75
CA SER A 520 14.52 24.54 20.55
C SER A 520 13.19 24.65 21.32
N MET A 521 12.62 23.53 21.76
CA MET A 521 11.38 23.47 22.54
C MET A 521 11.60 23.57 24.06
N GLU A 522 12.78 23.20 24.54
CA GLU A 522 13.17 23.19 25.97
C GLU A 522 13.16 24.60 26.58
#